data_AF-A0A4Q7QSM5-F1
#
_entry.id   AF-A0A4Q7QSM5-F1
#
_cell.length_a   1.000
_cell.length_b   1.000
_cell.length_c   1.000
_cell.angle_alpha   90.00
_cell.angle_beta   90.00
_cell.angle_gamma   90.00
#
_symmetry.space_group_name_H-M   'P 1'
#
loop_
_entity.id
_entity.type
_entity.pdbx_description
1 polymer ?
#
loop_
_entity_poly.entity_id
_entity_poly.type
_entity_poly.pdbx_seq_one_letter_code
_entity_poly.pdbx_strand_id
1 'polypeptide(L)'
;MKIWFGFILGIFAMSHWSINAFAWELKADTMGERIGAVSLGVVILLFILLFIYKRYHSSFFHGFIAAIGLFLTVDNILFHWVFQLHRVTSGPEANVLEPLFVIAGIGLVFYTWKKERQII
;
A
#
# COMPACT_ATOMS: atom_id res chain seq x y z
N MET A 1 15.90 -21.28 17.34
CA MET A 1 15.68 -22.22 16.21
C MET A 1 14.28 -22.16 15.60
N LYS A 2 13.18 -22.16 16.37
CA LYS A 2 11.81 -22.18 15.82
C LYS A 2 11.44 -20.98 14.92
N ILE A 3 11.87 -19.76 15.30
CA ILE A 3 11.58 -18.54 14.53
C ILE A 3 12.33 -18.53 13.19
N TRP A 4 13.61 -18.91 13.20
CA TRP A 4 14.43 -19.01 11.99
C TRP A 4 13.92 -20.10 11.04
N PHE A 5 13.45 -21.22 11.58
CA PHE A 5 12.83 -22.26 10.76
C PHE A 5 11.52 -21.77 10.14
N GLY A 6 10.64 -21.10 10.91
CA GLY A 6 9.41 -20.49 10.37
C GLY A 6 9.68 -19.38 9.35
N PHE A 7 10.73 -18.58 9.55
CA PHE A 7 11.16 -17.54 8.62
C PHE A 7 11.68 -18.13 7.29
N ILE A 8 12.55 -19.15 7.36
CA ILE A 8 13.07 -19.84 6.16
C ILE A 8 11.95 -20.59 5.43
N LEU A 9 11.05 -21.24 6.15
CA LEU A 9 9.90 -21.95 5.58
C LEU A 9 8.88 -20.98 4.99
N GLY A 10 8.72 -19.80 5.59
CA GLY A 10 7.94 -18.68 5.04
C GLY A 10 8.55 -18.14 3.74
N ILE A 11 9.87 -17.93 3.70
CA ILE A 11 10.58 -17.54 2.47
C ILE A 11 10.45 -18.61 1.40
N PHE A 12 10.59 -19.90 1.74
CA PHE A 12 10.43 -21.00 0.78
C PHE A 12 8.99 -21.10 0.27
N ALA A 13 8.00 -20.97 1.15
CA ALA A 13 6.58 -20.95 0.78
C ALA A 13 6.23 -19.75 -0.11
N MET A 14 6.81 -18.58 0.12
CA MET A 14 6.57 -17.39 -0.70
C MET A 14 7.39 -17.37 -1.99
N SER A 15 8.56 -18.01 -2.03
CA SER A 15 9.45 -18.02 -3.20
C SER A 15 9.17 -19.13 -4.21
N HIS A 16 8.39 -20.15 -3.85
CA HIS A 16 8.04 -21.26 -4.77
C HIS A 16 6.60 -21.19 -5.30
N TRP A 17 5.81 -20.25 -4.78
CA TRP A 17 4.45 -20.00 -5.25
C TRP A 17 4.49 -18.82 -6.22
N SER A 18 4.93 -19.17 -7.43
CA SER A 18 4.54 -18.51 -8.68
C SER A 18 5.07 -17.09 -8.92
N ILE A 19 5.94 -16.98 -9.93
CA ILE A 19 6.09 -15.77 -10.78
C ILE A 19 4.75 -15.28 -11.41
N ASN A 20 3.69 -16.08 -11.25
CA ASN A 20 2.31 -15.82 -11.59
C ASN A 20 1.44 -15.92 -10.32
N ALA A 21 1.74 -15.19 -9.25
CA ALA A 21 0.87 -15.11 -8.08
C ALA A 21 -0.43 -14.37 -8.48
N PHE A 22 -1.28 -15.05 -9.24
CA PHE A 22 -2.62 -14.60 -9.55
C PHE A 22 -3.46 -14.85 -8.31
N ALA A 23 -4.09 -13.79 -7.81
CA ALA A 23 -5.24 -13.96 -6.92
C ALA A 23 -6.31 -14.72 -7.71
N TRP A 24 -6.36 -16.06 -7.55
CA TRP A 24 -7.43 -16.92 -8.08
C TRP A 24 -7.72 -16.76 -9.58
N GLU A 25 -6.71 -16.69 -10.46
CA GLU A 25 -6.91 -16.46 -11.92
C GLU A 25 -7.80 -15.25 -12.30
N LEU A 26 -8.19 -14.40 -11.34
CA LEU A 26 -8.96 -13.18 -11.55
C LEU A 26 -7.99 -12.08 -11.98
N LYS A 27 -7.42 -12.25 -13.18
CA LYS A 27 -6.63 -11.22 -13.79
C LYS A 27 -7.58 -10.14 -14.31
N ALA A 28 -7.36 -8.91 -13.87
CA ALA A 28 -8.05 -7.76 -14.42
C ALA A 28 -7.47 -7.44 -15.80
N ASP A 29 -8.15 -7.88 -16.85
CA ASP A 29 -7.68 -7.79 -18.23
C ASP A 29 -8.06 -6.44 -18.86
N THR A 30 -9.21 -5.89 -18.47
CA THR A 30 -9.66 -4.58 -18.93
C THR A 30 -9.17 -3.46 -18.02
N MET A 31 -9.04 -2.25 -18.57
CA MET A 31 -8.72 -1.05 -17.78
C MET A 31 -9.75 -0.82 -16.66
N GLY A 32 -11.03 -1.07 -16.94
CA GLY A 32 -12.11 -0.92 -15.97
C GLY A 32 -11.96 -1.86 -14.78
N GLU A 33 -11.62 -3.13 -15.02
CA GLU A 33 -11.36 -4.11 -13.96
C GLU A 33 -10.15 -3.71 -13.11
N ARG A 34 -9.07 -3.20 -13.72
CA ARG A 34 -7.86 -2.78 -12.98
C ARG A 34 -8.14 -1.56 -12.10
N ILE A 35 -8.81 -0.55 -12.64
CA ILE A 35 -9.25 0.63 -11.88
C ILE A 35 -10.23 0.20 -10.78
N GLY A 36 -11.15 -0.72 -11.07
CA GLY A 36 -12.09 -1.28 -10.11
C GLY A 36 -11.40 -1.98 -8.94
N ALA A 37 -10.41 -2.82 -9.23
CA ALA A 37 -9.61 -3.51 -8.22
C ALA A 37 -8.84 -2.52 -7.32
N VAL A 38 -8.19 -1.51 -7.91
CA VAL A 38 -7.50 -0.46 -7.15
C VAL A 38 -8.49 0.32 -6.29
N SER A 39 -9.63 0.70 -6.84
CA SER A 39 -10.68 1.45 -6.13
C SER A 39 -11.24 0.64 -4.96
N LEU A 40 -11.46 -0.66 -5.13
CA LEU A 40 -11.87 -1.56 -4.05
C LEU A 40 -10.81 -1.63 -2.94
N GLY A 41 -9.53 -1.71 -3.29
CA GLY A 41 -8.42 -1.65 -2.34
C GLY A 41 -8.44 -0.35 -1.51
N VAL A 42 -8.68 0.79 -2.16
CA VAL A 42 -8.82 2.09 -1.48
C VAL A 42 -10.03 2.09 -0.53
N VAL A 43 -11.18 1.57 -0.96
CA VAL A 43 -12.38 1.47 -0.10
C VAL A 43 -12.11 0.60 1.14
N ILE A 44 -11.46 -0.54 0.97
CA ILE A 44 -11.07 -1.41 2.09
C ILE A 44 -10.13 -0.67 3.05
N LEU A 45 -9.14 0.05 2.51
CA LEU A 45 -8.24 0.88 3.32
C LEU A 45 -9.01 1.94 4.12
N LEU A 46 -10.00 2.60 3.53
CA LEU A 46 -10.84 3.57 4.23
C LEU A 46 -11.63 2.92 5.37
N PHE A 47 -12.17 1.71 5.18
CA PHE A 47 -12.83 0.98 6.27
C PHE A 47 -11.87 0.61 7.40
N ILE A 48 -10.63 0.19 7.08
CA ILE A 48 -9.58 -0.07 8.07
C ILE A 48 -9.25 1.22 8.82
N LEU A 49 -9.10 2.35 8.13
CA LEU A 49 -8.84 3.65 8.75
C LEU A 49 -9.98 4.07 9.69
N LEU A 50 -11.23 3.92 9.26
CA LEU A 50 -12.40 4.19 10.11
C LEU A 50 -12.43 3.30 11.35
N PHE A 51 -12.10 2.02 11.20
CA PHE A 51 -12.00 1.10 12.32
C PHE A 51 -10.90 1.52 13.29
N ILE A 52 -9.70 1.84 12.78
CA ILE A 52 -8.57 2.24 13.63
C ILE A 52 -8.87 3.55 14.36
N TYR A 53 -9.42 4.53 13.64
CA TYR A 53 -9.83 5.82 14.19
C TYR A 53 -10.80 5.67 15.37
N LYS A 54 -11.78 4.76 15.25
CA LYS A 54 -12.78 4.51 16.31
C LYS A 54 -12.23 3.73 17.49
N ARG A 55 -11.23 2.86 17.29
CA ARG A 55 -10.82 1.87 18.29
C ARG A 55 -9.55 2.22 19.05
N TYR A 56 -8.65 3.01 18.47
CA TYR A 56 -7.31 3.28 19.01
C TYR A 56 -7.09 4.76 19.34
N HIS A 57 -6.03 5.04 20.10
CA HIS A 57 -5.67 6.40 20.50
C HIS A 57 -5.26 7.25 19.28
N SER A 58 -5.45 8.58 19.38
CA SER A 58 -5.15 9.52 18.29
C SER A 58 -3.72 9.41 17.79
N SER A 59 -2.73 9.27 18.69
CA SER A 59 -1.32 9.11 18.31
C SER A 59 -1.06 7.84 17.50
N PHE A 60 -1.75 6.73 17.83
CA PHE A 60 -1.65 5.50 17.05
C PHE A 60 -2.25 5.69 15.66
N PHE A 61 -3.42 6.32 15.57
CA PHE A 61 -4.06 6.63 14.29
C PHE A 61 -3.19 7.52 13.41
N HIS A 62 -2.60 8.58 13.96
CA HIS A 62 -1.68 9.46 13.21
C HIS A 62 -0.43 8.71 12.75
N GLY A 63 0.17 7.88 13.61
CA GLY A 63 1.29 7.02 13.23
C GLY A 63 0.94 6.07 12.08
N PHE A 64 -0.27 5.50 12.11
CA PHE A 64 -0.78 4.64 11.04
C PHE A 64 -0.99 5.41 9.72
N ILE A 65 -1.56 6.61 9.77
CA ILE A 65 -1.71 7.48 8.59
C ILE A 65 -0.34 7.87 8.01
N ALA A 66 0.63 8.22 8.86
CA ALA A 66 1.98 8.56 8.44
C ALA A 66 2.66 7.37 7.73
N ALA A 67 2.49 6.17 8.26
CA ALA A 67 3.02 4.94 7.66
C ALA A 67 2.41 4.67 6.27
N ILE A 68 1.09 4.84 6.10
CA ILE A 68 0.43 4.73 4.78
C ILE A 68 1.00 5.77 3.82
N GLY A 69 1.16 7.02 4.29
CA GLY A 69 1.68 8.10 3.45
C GLY A 69 3.10 7.82 2.97
N LEU A 70 3.98 7.37 3.87
CA LEU A 70 5.34 6.95 3.54
C LEU A 70 5.34 5.77 2.58
N PHE A 71 4.48 4.78 2.79
CA PHE A 71 4.36 3.63 1.88
C PHE A 71 3.97 4.08 0.47
N LEU A 72 2.87 4.83 0.31
CA LEU A 72 2.41 5.32 -1.00
C LEU A 72 3.46 6.15 -1.73
N THR A 73 4.25 6.94 -1.00
CA THR A 73 5.28 7.79 -1.61
C THR A 73 6.56 7.02 -1.92
N VAL A 74 7.14 6.34 -0.93
CA VAL A 74 8.44 5.67 -1.08
C VAL A 74 8.32 4.47 -2.00
N ASP A 75 7.24 3.69 -1.90
CA ASP A 75 7.05 2.50 -2.74
C ASP A 75 6.93 2.88 -4.22
N ASN A 76 6.05 3.83 -4.53
CA ASN A 76 5.85 4.26 -5.91
C ASN A 76 7.13 4.91 -6.49
N ILE A 77 7.78 5.82 -5.76
CA ILE A 77 8.97 6.49 -6.29
C ILE A 77 10.11 5.48 -6.47
N LEU A 78 10.47 4.74 -5.43
CA LEU A 78 11.65 3.88 -5.48
C LEU A 78 11.36 2.61 -6.27
N PHE A 79 10.31 1.87 -5.93
CA PHE A 79 10.09 0.54 -6.48
C PHE A 79 9.30 0.55 -7.78
N HIS A 80 8.44 1.54 -8.06
CA HIS A 80 7.71 1.59 -9.33
C HIS A 80 8.40 2.43 -10.39
N TRP A 81 9.04 3.54 -10.01
CA TRP A 81 9.64 4.47 -11.00
C TRP A 81 11.15 4.31 -11.16
N VAL A 82 11.90 4.31 -10.06
CA VAL A 82 13.37 4.24 -10.10
C VAL A 82 13.83 2.82 -10.43
N PHE A 83 13.41 1.83 -9.64
CA PHE A 83 13.82 0.43 -9.79
C PHE A 83 12.91 -0.37 -10.72
N GLN A 84 11.70 0.14 -11.01
CA GLN A 84 10.74 -0.48 -11.94
C GLN A 84 10.47 -1.97 -11.64
N LEU A 85 10.43 -2.33 -10.35
CA LEU A 85 10.24 -3.71 -9.91
C LEU A 85 8.82 -4.20 -10.15
N HIS A 86 7.84 -3.32 -9.97
CA HIS A 86 6.43 -3.58 -10.25
C HIS A 86 5.69 -2.26 -10.45
N ARG A 87 4.45 -2.34 -10.94
CA ARG A 87 3.54 -1.19 -11.13
C ARG A 87 2.28 -1.42 -10.32
N VAL A 88 1.57 -0.34 -9.99
CA VAL A 88 0.29 -0.47 -9.27
C VAL A 88 -0.79 -1.17 -10.10
N THR A 89 -0.74 -1.02 -11.42
CA THR A 89 -1.56 -1.77 -12.39
C THR A 89 -0.70 -2.08 -13.61
N SER A 90 -1.08 -3.09 -14.40
CA SER A 90 -0.35 -3.47 -15.61
C SER A 90 -0.66 -2.60 -16.83
N GLY A 91 -1.51 -1.58 -16.70
CA GLY A 91 -1.98 -0.75 -17.80
C GLY A 91 -1.46 0.69 -17.78
N PRO A 92 -1.73 1.49 -18.84
CA PRO A 92 -1.28 2.87 -18.94
C PRO A 92 -1.87 3.79 -17.86
N GLU A 93 -3.00 3.42 -17.25
CA GLU A 93 -3.59 4.15 -16.13
C GLU A 93 -2.66 4.23 -14.91
N ALA A 94 -1.68 3.32 -14.77
CA ALA A 94 -0.63 3.41 -13.75
C ALA A 94 0.14 4.74 -13.80
N ASN A 95 0.32 5.31 -15.00
CA ASN A 95 1.00 6.60 -15.18
C ASN A 95 0.22 7.78 -14.57
N VAL A 96 -1.07 7.59 -14.27
CA VAL A 96 -1.91 8.59 -13.59
C VAL A 96 -2.10 8.22 -12.11
N LEU A 97 -2.37 6.94 -11.82
CA LEU A 97 -2.61 6.47 -10.46
C LEU A 97 -1.38 6.63 -9.56
N GLU A 98 -0.18 6.30 -10.04
CA GLU A 98 1.02 6.35 -9.22
C GLU A 98 1.38 7.77 -8.78
N PRO A 99 1.36 8.80 -9.66
CA PRO A 99 1.56 10.18 -9.22
C PRO A 99 0.51 10.66 -8.23
N LEU A 100 -0.77 10.28 -8.42
CA LEU A 100 -1.83 10.62 -7.48
C LEU A 100 -1.58 10.01 -6.10
N PHE A 101 -1.13 8.76 -6.04
CA PHE A 101 -0.76 8.09 -4.80
C PHE A 101 0.47 8.72 -4.14
N VAL A 102 1.48 9.15 -4.91
CA VAL A 102 2.63 9.90 -4.38
C VAL A 102 2.17 11.21 -3.75
N ILE A 103 1.35 11.99 -4.44
CA ILE A 103 0.82 13.28 -3.94
C ILE A 103 -0.04 13.07 -2.69
N ALA A 104 -0.92 12.08 -2.71
CA ALA A 104 -1.74 11.72 -1.55
C ALA A 104 -0.84 11.31 -0.36
N GLY A 105 0.18 10.49 -0.61
CA GLY A 105 1.13 10.05 0.41
C GLY A 105 1.87 11.21 1.07
N ILE A 106 2.40 12.15 0.28
CA ILE A 106 3.01 13.39 0.77
C ILE A 106 2.01 14.20 1.61
N GLY A 107 0.77 14.31 1.14
CA GLY A 107 -0.31 14.99 1.87
C GLY A 107 -0.60 14.36 3.24
N LEU A 108 -0.64 13.03 3.33
CA LEU A 108 -0.87 12.30 4.58
C LEU A 108 0.31 12.46 5.57
N VAL A 109 1.55 12.38 5.09
CA VAL A 109 2.74 12.62 5.91
C VAL A 109 2.77 14.07 6.42
N PHE A 110 2.48 15.03 5.55
CA PHE A 110 2.43 16.44 5.94
C PHE A 110 1.31 16.72 6.96
N TYR A 111 0.13 16.15 6.74
CA TYR A 111 -1.01 16.26 7.67
C TYR A 111 -0.65 15.74 9.07
N THR A 112 -0.09 14.53 9.14
CA THR A 112 0.28 13.91 10.42
C THR A 112 1.39 14.66 11.13
N TRP A 113 2.41 15.12 10.41
CA TRP A 113 3.45 15.97 10.97
C TRP A 113 2.87 17.25 11.58
N LYS A 114 1.96 17.93 10.88
CA LYS A 114 1.30 19.14 11.39
C LYS A 114 0.47 18.86 12.64
N LYS A 115 -0.20 17.71 12.72
CA LYS A 115 -1.03 17.32 13.87
C LYS A 115 -0.21 16.97 15.10
N GLU A 116 0.85 16.20 14.95
CA GLU A 116 1.72 15.83 16.08
C GLU A 116 2.46 17.07 16.65
N ARG A 117 2.83 18.04 15.79
CA ARG A 117 3.42 19.31 16.25
C ARG A 117 2.49 20.21 17.07
N GLN A 118 1.18 19.97 17.06
CA GLN A 118 0.23 20.72 17.89
C GLN A 118 0.01 20.07 19.27
N ILE A 119 0.47 18.83 19.44
CA ILE A 119 0.31 18.04 20.66
C ILE A 119 1.54 18.18 21.58
N ILE A 120 2.73 18.42 20.99
CA ILE A 120 4.00 18.70 21.67
C ILE A 120 4.14 20.21 21.91
#